data_AF-A0A6P0XQZ0-F1
#
_entry.id   AF-A0A6P0XQZ0-F1
#
_cell.length_a   1.000
_cell.length_b   1.000
_cell.length_c   1.000
_cell.angle_alpha   90.00
_cell.angle_beta   90.00
_cell.angle_gamma   90.00
#
_symmetry.space_group_name_H-M   'P 1'
#
loop_
_entity.id
_entity.type
_entity.pdbx_description
1 polymer ?
#
loop_
_entity_poly.entity_id
_entity_poly.type
_entity_poly.pdbx_seq_one_letter_code
_entity_poly.pdbx_strand_id
1 'polypeptide(L)' 'MTAKLSRLQYLNRHKQVGSANWRVAQLKTARLHRKVANIRKDALHKLTTYLAKNHGSVSIEDLNVRGMLANHKLAKIS' A
#
# COMPACT_ATOMS: atom_id res chain seq x y z
N MET A 1 1.21 -9.38 -2.58
CA MET A 1 2.23 -9.09 -1.54
C MET A 1 1.79 -9.52 -0.14
N THR A 2 0.52 -9.31 0.21
CA THR A 2 -0.10 -9.73 1.49
C THR A 2 -0.01 -11.24 1.74
N ALA A 3 -0.34 -12.08 0.74
CA ALA A 3 -0.21 -13.54 0.84
C ALA A 3 1.24 -14.03 1.12
N LYS A 4 2.24 -13.30 0.61
CA LYS A 4 3.66 -13.62 0.87
C LYS A 4 4.06 -13.22 2.29
N LEU A 5 3.54 -12.09 2.79
CA LEU A 5 3.77 -11.63 4.15
C LEU A 5 3.11 -12.58 5.17
N SER A 6 1.84 -12.94 4.96
CA SER A 6 1.11 -13.85 5.83
C SER A 6 1.78 -15.22 5.90
N ARG A 7 2.27 -15.75 4.76
CA ARG A 7 3.06 -16.99 4.74
C ARG A 7 4.35 -16.88 5.54
N LEU A 8 5.09 -15.78 5.41
CA LEU A 8 6.33 -15.58 6.17
C LEU A 8 6.06 -15.49 7.68
N GLN A 9 4.99 -14.79 8.08
CA GLN A 9 4.57 -14.71 9.48
C GLN A 9 4.13 -16.09 10.02
N TYR A 10 3.33 -16.83 9.26
CA TYR A 10 2.90 -18.19 9.62
C TYR A 10 4.08 -19.14 9.84
N LEU A 11 5.08 -19.10 8.95
CA LEU A 11 6.30 -19.91 9.08
C LEU A 11 7.20 -19.47 10.24
N ASN A 12 7.05 -18.24 10.72
CA ASN A 12 7.85 -17.71 11.82
C ASN A 12 7.20 -17.91 13.20
N ARG A 13 5.91 -18.26 13.25
CA ARG A 13 5.11 -18.27 14.49
C ARG A 13 5.64 -19.19 15.60
N HIS A 14 6.28 -20.29 15.21
CA HIS A 14 6.78 -21.32 16.12
C HIS A 14 8.31 -21.26 16.33
N LYS A 15 8.98 -20.26 15.76
CA LYS A 15 10.44 -20.16 15.93
C LYS A 15 10.76 -19.58 17.30
N GLN A 16 11.75 -20.18 17.97
CA GLN A 16 12.29 -19.66 19.21
C GLN A 16 12.86 -18.26 18.99
N VAL A 17 12.31 -17.28 19.71
CA VAL A 17 12.74 -15.89 19.69
C VAL A 17 14.23 -15.81 20.04
N GLY A 18 14.99 -15.01 19.30
CA GLY A 18 16.43 -14.86 19.49
C GLY A 18 17.30 -15.93 18.82
N SER A 19 16.73 -17.07 18.37
CA SER A 19 17.49 -18.06 17.60
C SER A 19 17.99 -17.50 16.26
N ALA A 20 19.06 -18.08 15.71
CA ALA A 20 19.61 -17.68 14.41
C ALA A 20 18.55 -17.75 13.29
N ASN A 21 17.75 -18.83 13.29
CA ASN A 21 16.67 -19.05 12.33
C ASN A 21 15.53 -18.02 12.47
N TRP A 22 15.22 -17.59 13.70
CA TRP A 22 14.26 -16.52 13.95
C TRP A 22 14.76 -15.18 13.39
N ARG A 23 16.03 -14.85 13.62
CA ARG A 23 16.63 -13.60 13.11
C ARG A 23 16.62 -13.55 11.58
N VAL A 24 16.96 -14.66 10.91
CA VAL A 24 16.90 -14.76 9.44
C VAL A 24 15.46 -14.57 8.92
N ALA A 25 14.47 -15.17 9.59
CA ALA A 25 13.07 -15.01 9.20
C ALA A 25 12.57 -13.57 9.39
N GLN A 26 12.92 -12.92 10.50
CA GLN A 26 12.61 -11.51 10.72
C GLN A 26 13.23 -10.60 9.65
N LEU A 27 14.47 -10.86 9.24
CA LEU A 27 15.10 -10.12 8.14
C LEU A 27 14.34 -10.27 6.83
N LYS A 28 13.82 -11.47 6.51
CA LYS A 28 13.01 -11.69 5.30
C LYS A 28 11.70 -10.89 5.35
N THR A 29 11.03 -10.87 6.50
CA THR A 29 9.81 -10.08 6.72
C THR A 29 10.09 -8.59 6.59
N ALA A 30 11.15 -8.09 7.25
CA ALA A 30 11.55 -6.68 7.18
C ALA A 30 11.88 -6.23 5.74
N ARG A 31 12.58 -7.07 4.96
CA ARG A 31 12.87 -6.81 3.54
C ARG A 31 11.58 -6.69 2.72
N LEU A 32 10.59 -7.54 2.98
CA LEU A 32 9.31 -7.47 2.27
C LEU A 32 8.56 -6.18 2.62
N HIS A 33 8.51 -5.78 3.89
CA HIS A 33 7.91 -4.50 4.31
C HIS A 33 8.62 -3.32 3.65
N ARG A 34 9.95 -3.29 3.66
CA ARG A 34 10.73 -2.24 2.99
C ARG A 34 10.41 -2.17 1.49
N LYS A 35 10.29 -3.31 0.81
CA LYS A 35 9.91 -3.33 -0.62
C LYS A 35 8.53 -2.71 -0.85
N VAL A 36 7.53 -3.07 -0.04
CA VAL A 36 6.18 -2.50 -0.13
C VAL A 36 6.19 -1.00 0.12
N ALA A 37 6.90 -0.54 1.15
CA ALA A 37 7.01 0.88 1.48
C ALA A 37 7.69 1.67 0.35
N ASN A 38 8.75 1.13 -0.24
CA ASN A 38 9.46 1.78 -1.35
C ASN A 38 8.57 1.91 -2.60
N ILE A 39 7.81 0.86 -2.94
CA ILE A 39 6.86 0.91 -4.07
C ILE A 39 5.79 1.97 -3.82
N ARG A 40 5.23 2.03 -2.61
CA ARG A 40 4.24 3.06 -2.25
C ARG A 40 4.83 4.47 -2.35
N LYS A 41 6.04 4.67 -1.83
CA LYS A 41 6.73 5.95 -1.88
C LYS A 41 7.01 6.39 -3.32
N ASP A 42 7.48 5.48 -4.16
CA ASP A 42 7.74 5.75 -5.58
C ASP A 42 6.45 6.10 -6.34
N ALA A 43 5.38 5.35 -6.13
CA ALA A 43 4.08 5.63 -6.73
C ALA A 43 3.54 7.01 -6.32
N LEU A 44 3.59 7.34 -5.03
CA LEU A 44 3.20 8.66 -4.52
C LEU A 44 4.06 9.75 -5.14
N HIS A 45 5.39 9.61 -5.11
CA HIS A 45 6.29 10.63 -5.65
C HIS A 45 6.04 10.90 -7.13
N LYS A 46 5.84 9.85 -7.94
CA LYS A 46 5.50 9.96 -9.36
C LYS A 46 4.15 10.64 -9.57
N LEU A 47 3.13 10.27 -8.79
CA LEU A 47 1.80 10.89 -8.84
C LEU A 47 1.88 12.38 -8.50
N THR A 48 2.53 12.74 -7.39
CA THR A 48 2.66 14.14 -6.97
C THR A 48 3.45 14.95 -8.00
N THR A 49 4.51 14.38 -8.56
CA THR A 49 5.30 15.04 -9.62
C THR A 49 4.47 15.24 -10.88
N TYR A 50 3.69 14.24 -11.28
CA TYR A 50 2.79 14.35 -12.43
C TYR A 50 1.73 15.44 -12.21
N LEU A 51 1.08 15.44 -11.05
CA LEU A 51 0.07 16.46 -10.71
C LEU A 51 0.68 17.86 -10.71
N ALA A 52 1.81 18.07 -10.02
CA ALA A 52 2.45 19.37 -9.95
C ALA A 52 2.92 19.91 -11.31
N LYS A 53 3.31 19.03 -12.23
CA LYS A 53 3.76 19.43 -13.58
C LYS A 53 2.62 19.73 -14.54
N ASN A 54 1.47 19.05 -14.42
CA ASN A 54 0.40 19.11 -15.41
C ASN A 54 -0.86 19.83 -14.90
N HIS A 55 -0.99 20.01 -13.58
CA HIS A 55 -2.15 20.64 -12.95
C HIS A 55 -1.67 21.74 -12.00
N GLY A 56 -1.87 23.00 -12.40
CA GLY A 56 -1.53 24.17 -11.57
C GLY A 56 -2.43 24.35 -10.35
N SER A 57 -3.60 23.70 -10.32
CA SER A 57 -4.48 23.60 -9.15
C SER A 57 -5.02 22.18 -9.02
N VAL A 58 -5.09 21.68 -7.79
CA VAL A 58 -5.64 20.35 -7.46
C VAL A 58 -6.67 20.55 -6.35
N SER A 59 -7.94 20.35 -6.66
CA SER A 59 -9.03 20.35 -5.67
C SER A 59 -9.30 18.92 -5.21
N ILE A 60 -9.43 18.71 -3.89
CA ILE A 60 -9.79 17.42 -3.31
C ILE A 60 -11.21 17.57 -2.75
N GLU A 61 -12.16 16.90 -3.38
CA GLU A 61 -13.56 16.87 -2.94
C GLU A 61 -13.85 15.57 -2.19
N ASP A 62 -14.58 15.65 -1.07
CA ASP A 62 -15.04 14.47 -0.34
C ASP A 62 -16.29 13.90 -1.02
N LEU A 63 -16.06 12.99 -1.94
CA LEU A 63 -17.11 12.39 -2.76
C LEU A 63 -17.43 10.99 -2.24
N ASN A 64 -18.72 10.68 -2.02
CA ASN A 64 -19.16 9.31 -1.74
C ASN A 64 -19.12 8.45 -3.01
N VAL A 65 -17.91 8.13 -3.44
CA VAL A 65 -17.63 7.34 -4.65
C VAL A 65 -18.36 6.00 -4.61
N ARG A 66 -18.49 5.40 -3.41
CA ARG A 66 -19.18 4.11 -3.23
C ARG A 66 -20.67 4.22 -3.56
N GLY A 67 -21.32 5.30 -3.16
CA GLY A 67 -22.72 5.59 -3.50
C GLY A 67 -22.92 5.88 -4.98
N MET A 68 -21.99 6.60 -5.62
CA MET A 68 -22.05 6.92 -7.05
C MET A 68 -21.81 5.69 -7.94
N LEU A 69 -20.95 4.77 -7.51
CA LEU A 69 -20.74 3.49 -8.19
C LEU A 69 -21.96 2.57 -8.07
N ALA A 70 -22.69 2.63 -6.96
CA ALA A 70 -23.90 1.83 -6.75
C ALA A 70 -25.14 2.40 -7.47
N ASN A 71 -25.18 3.71 -7.71
CA ASN A 71 -26.26 4.38 -8.43
C ASN A 71 -25.70 5.36 -9.46
N HIS A 72 -25.55 4.89 -10.70
CA HIS A 72 -25.02 5.66 -11.82
C HIS A 72 -25.80 6.94 -12.15
N LYS A 73 -27.05 7.11 -11.67
CA LYS A 73 -27.79 8.39 -11.82
C LYS A 73 -27.23 9.50 -10.92
N LEU A 74 -26.65 9.14 -9.78
CA LEU A 74 -25.96 10.07 -8.86
C LEU A 74 -24.52 10.34 -9.31
N ALA A 75 -23.97 9.51 -10.21
CA ALA A 75 -22.64 9.71 -10.77
C ALA A 75 -22.56 10.87 -11.77
N LYS A 76 -23.70 11.44 -12.14
CA LYS A 76 -23.79 12.59 -13.03
C LYS A 76 -23.85 13.86 -12.18
N ILE A 77 -22.69 14.38 -11.80
CA ILE A 77 -22.56 15.75 -11.28
C ILE A 77 -21.64 16.52 -12.24
N SER A 78 -22.13 17.72 -12.58
CA SER A 78 -21.53 18.90 -13.24
C SER A 78 -20.11 18.84 -13.78
#